data_AF-A0A392RVQ4-F1
#
_entry.id   AF-A0A392RVQ4-F1
#
_cell.length_a   1.000
_cell.length_b   1.000
_cell.length_c   1.000
_cell.angle_alpha   90.00
_cell.angle_beta   90.00
_cell.angle_gamma   90.00
#
_symmetry.space_group_name_H-M   'P 1'
#
loop_
_entity.id
_entity.type
_entity.pdbx_description
1 polymer ?
#
loop_
_entity_poly.entity_id
_entity_poly.type
_entity_poly.pdbx_seq_one_letter_code
_entity_poly.pdbx_strand_id
1 'polypeptide(L)'
;MDPPPADAITKAMEILYNLGALNGHGKLTKVGRRMVEFPLDPMLSKMIVASEKYKCFDEIISIAAMLSVGNSIFYCPKDKQVHADNARMNFHTGDV
;
A
#
# COMPACT_ATOMS: atom_id res chain seq x y z
N MET A 1 -7.41 -23.70 15.98
CA MET A 1 -6.41 -22.74 15.50
C MET A 1 -5.43 -23.54 14.67
N ASP A 2 -5.73 -23.67 13.39
CA ASP A 2 -4.93 -24.50 12.49
C ASP A 2 -3.75 -23.66 11.97
N PRO A 3 -2.50 -24.15 12.09
CA PRO A 3 -1.33 -23.39 11.66
C PRO A 3 -1.37 -23.18 10.15
N PRO A 4 -0.97 -21.99 9.65
CA PRO A 4 -0.87 -21.77 8.22
C PRO A 4 0.23 -22.67 7.62
N PRO A 5 0.18 -22.95 6.30
CA PRO A 5 1.24 -23.69 5.62
C PRO A 5 2.61 -23.03 5.82
N ALA A 6 3.64 -23.83 6.01
CA ALA A 6 5.01 -23.34 6.22
C ALA A 6 5.46 -22.38 5.09
N ASP A 7 5.11 -22.71 3.85
CA ASP A 7 5.43 -21.90 2.66
C ASP A 7 4.83 -20.48 2.73
N ALA A 8 3.65 -20.32 3.34
CA ALA A 8 3.03 -19.01 3.51
C ALA A 8 3.81 -18.13 4.49
N ILE A 9 4.32 -18.73 5.57
CA ILE A 9 5.16 -18.05 6.56
C ILE A 9 6.49 -17.65 5.91
N THR A 10 7.13 -18.55 5.16
CA THR A 10 8.40 -18.27 4.47
C THR A 10 8.25 -17.10 3.50
N LYS A 11 7.20 -17.10 2.67
CA LYS A 11 6.91 -15.99 1.75
C LYS A 11 6.67 -14.67 2.49
N ALA A 12 5.94 -14.70 3.60
CA ALA A 12 5.70 -13.49 4.40
C ALA A 12 7.02 -12.94 4.99
N MET A 13 7.90 -13.82 5.48
CA MET A 13 9.22 -13.43 5.97
C MET A 13 10.10 -12.83 4.86
N GLU A 14 10.10 -13.42 3.66
CA GLU A 14 10.81 -12.89 2.50
C GLU A 14 10.33 -11.49 2.10
N ILE A 15 9.01 -11.28 2.05
CA ILE A 15 8.43 -9.96 1.76
C ILE A 15 8.89 -8.93 2.80
N LEU A 16 8.80 -9.26 4.09
CA LEU A 16 9.19 -8.35 5.17
C LEU A 16 10.71 -8.07 5.17
N TYR A 17 11.52 -9.06 4.81
CA TYR A 17 12.96 -8.88 4.61
C TYR A 17 13.26 -7.94 3.43
N ASN A 18 12.61 -8.15 2.29
CA ASN A 18 12.78 -7.32 1.08
C ASN A 18 12.31 -5.87 1.28
N LEU A 19 11.29 -5.65 2.11
CA LEU A 19 10.86 -4.31 2.52
C LEU A 19 11.84 -3.64 3.50
N GLY A 20 12.80 -4.40 4.03
CA GLY A 20 13.74 -3.97 5.06
C GLY A 20 13.10 -3.83 6.44
N ALA A 21 11.95 -4.46 6.67
CA ALA A 21 11.29 -4.51 7.98
C ALA A 21 12.00 -5.48 8.92
N LEU A 22 12.53 -6.59 8.38
CA LEU A 22 13.31 -7.59 9.10
C LEU A 22 14.78 -7.57 8.65
N ASN A 23 15.67 -7.98 9.55
CA ASN A 23 17.08 -8.27 9.23
C ASN A 23 17.29 -9.77 8.93
N GLY A 24 18.50 -10.16 8.55
CA GLY A 24 18.84 -11.57 8.21
C GLY A 24 18.71 -12.56 9.38
N HIS A 25 18.48 -12.09 10.60
CA HIS A 25 18.19 -12.92 11.77
C HIS A 25 16.70 -12.91 12.14
N GLY A 26 15.82 -12.37 11.30
CA GLY A 26 14.38 -12.29 11.54
C GLY A 26 13.97 -11.28 12.62
N LYS A 27 14.84 -10.33 13.00
CA LYS A 27 14.51 -9.28 13.98
C LYS A 27 14.09 -7.99 13.27
N LEU A 28 13.17 -7.25 13.91
CA LEU A 28 12.73 -5.94 13.44
C LEU A 28 13.88 -4.94 13.34
N THR A 29 13.99 -4.27 12.19
CA THR A 29 14.89 -3.14 11.98
C THR A 29 14.31 -1.85 12.55
N LYS A 30 15.06 -0.74 12.52
CA LYS A 30 14.53 0.58 12.87
C LYS A 30 13.37 1.00 11.94
N VAL A 31 13.44 0.62 10.67
CA VAL A 31 12.35 0.85 9.69
C VAL A 31 11.15 -0.02 10.04
N GLY A 32 11.36 -1.31 10.30
CA GLY A 32 10.30 -2.22 10.72
C GLY A 32 9.56 -1.75 11.98
N ARG A 33 10.29 -1.21 12.96
CA ARG A 33 9.67 -0.60 14.16
C ARG A 33 8.82 0.63 13.87
N ARG A 34 9.18 1.45 12.87
CA ARG A 34 8.29 2.55 12.44
C ARG A 34 7.08 2.01 11.68
N MET A 35 7.26 0.94 10.91
CA MET A 35 6.20 0.37 10.10
C MET A 35 5.05 -0.20 10.94
N VAL A 36 5.34 -0.80 12.10
CA VAL A 36 4.32 -1.39 12.99
C VAL A 36 3.42 -0.36 13.67
N GLU A 37 3.78 0.92 13.67
CA GLU A 37 2.95 1.99 14.22
C GLU A 37 1.74 2.31 13.31
N PHE A 38 1.76 1.86 12.06
CA PHE A 38 0.70 2.09 11.09
C PHE A 38 -0.21 0.86 10.94
N PRO A 39 -1.54 1.01 11.06
CA PRO A 39 -2.51 -0.07 10.86
C PRO A 39 -2.78 -0.29 9.36
N LEU A 40 -1.71 -0.49 8.58
CA LEU A 40 -1.73 -0.59 7.12
C LEU A 40 -0.94 -1.81 6.67
N ASP A 41 -1.16 -2.22 5.43
CA ASP A 41 -0.32 -3.24 4.81
C ASP A 41 1.16 -2.85 4.83
N PRO A 42 2.09 -3.81 5.01
CA PRO A 42 3.52 -3.53 5.11
C PRO A 42 4.07 -2.72 3.93
N MET A 43 3.53 -2.90 2.72
CA MET A 43 3.95 -2.13 1.54
C MET A 43 3.57 -0.65 1.65
N LEU A 44 2.35 -0.33 2.08
CA LEU A 44 1.89 1.05 2.26
C LEU A 44 2.61 1.72 3.44
N SER A 45 2.78 0.98 4.54
CA SER A 45 3.53 1.46 5.70
C SER A 45 4.99 1.77 5.34
N LYS A 46 5.65 0.91 4.55
CA LYS A 46 6.99 1.18 4.01
C LYS A 46 7.02 2.42 3.14
N MET A 47 6.02 2.61 2.27
CA MET A 47 5.91 3.77 1.38
C MET A 47 5.84 5.08 2.19
N ILE A 48 5.00 5.12 3.24
CA ILE A 48 4.88 6.28 4.14
C ILE A 48 6.20 6.54 4.89
N VAL A 49 6.85 5.50 5.40
CA VAL A 49 8.14 5.68 6.10
C VAL A 49 9.25 6.16 5.15
N ALA A 50 9.21 5.77 3.88
CA ALA A 50 10.19 6.17 2.89
C ALA A 50 9.99 7.60 2.35
N SER A 51 8.75 8.10 2.33
CA SER A 51 8.41 9.41 1.72
C SER A 51 9.10 10.59 2.41
N GLU A 52 9.44 10.47 3.69
CA GLU A 52 10.26 11.44 4.43
C GLU A 52 11.59 11.74 3.71
N LYS A 53 12.23 10.70 3.13
CA LYS A 53 13.48 10.86 2.38
C LYS A 53 13.29 11.60 1.05
N TYR A 54 12.14 11.41 0.42
CA TYR A 54 11.79 11.99 -0.88
C TYR A 54 11.09 13.34 -0.77
N LYS A 55 10.78 13.79 0.45
CA LYS A 55 10.07 15.05 0.75
C LYS A 55 8.69 15.13 0.10
N CYS A 56 8.02 13.99 -0.10
CA CYS A 56 6.69 13.88 -0.70
C CYS A 56 5.67 13.25 0.28
N PHE A 57 5.77 13.63 1.55
CA PHE A 57 4.99 12.99 2.62
C PHE A 57 3.48 13.22 2.46
N ASP A 58 3.08 14.43 2.07
CA ASP A 58 1.68 14.84 1.95
C ASP A 58 0.96 14.12 0.79
N GLU A 59 1.64 14.02 -0.36
CA GLU A 59 1.14 13.31 -1.54
C GLU A 59 1.03 11.81 -1.26
N ILE A 60 2.03 11.23 -0.60
CA ILE A 60 2.06 9.80 -0.28
C ILE A 60 0.98 9.41 0.73
N ILE A 61 0.68 10.26 1.72
CA ILE A 61 -0.44 10.01 2.64
C ILE A 61 -1.76 10.02 1.88
N SER A 62 -1.96 11.01 1.01
CA SER A 62 -3.17 11.12 0.21
C SER A 62 -3.37 9.88 -0.67
N ILE A 63 -2.30 9.40 -1.32
CA ILE A 63 -2.32 8.17 -2.11
C ILE A 63 -2.60 6.95 -1.22
N ALA A 64 -1.96 6.83 -0.06
CA ALA A 64 -2.18 5.71 0.86
C ALA A 64 -3.63 5.66 1.38
N ALA A 65 -4.23 6.82 1.66
CA ALA A 65 -5.62 6.93 2.07
C ALA A 65 -6.58 6.45 0.96
N MET A 66 -6.34 6.89 -0.28
CA MET A 66 -7.14 6.48 -1.44
C MET A 66 -7.03 4.97 -1.71
N LEU A 67 -5.82 4.41 -1.62
CA LEU A 67 -5.60 2.97 -1.81
C LEU A 67 -6.27 2.12 -0.72
N SER A 68 -6.38 2.64 0.50
CA SER A 68 -7.02 1.93 1.62
C SER A 68 -8.54 1.78 1.43
N VAL A 69 -9.18 2.70 0.69
CA VAL A 69 -10.61 2.63 0.34
C VAL A 69 -10.85 1.78 -0.92
N GLY A 70 -9.86 1.71 -1.82
CA GLY A 70 -9.90 0.88 -3.03
C GLY A 70 -10.81 1.45 -4.12
N ASN A 71 -11.44 0.58 -4.90
CA ASN A 71 -12.15 0.96 -6.14
C ASN A 71 -13.54 1.59 -5.92
N SER A 72 -14.01 1.76 -4.68
CA SER A 72 -15.33 2.35 -4.41
C SER A 72 -15.38 3.87 -4.61
N ILE A 73 -14.24 4.50 -4.86
CA ILE A 73 -14.12 5.96 -5.07
C ILE A 73 -14.79 6.38 -6.40
N PHE A 74 -14.62 5.57 -7.45
CA PHE A 74 -15.25 5.83 -8.76
C PHE A 74 -16.53 5.01 -8.89
N TYR A 75 -17.67 5.70 -8.87
CA TYR A 75 -18.98 5.08 -9.01
C TYR A 75 -19.42 5.05 -10.49
N CYS A 76 -19.75 3.87 -11.00
CA CYS A 76 -20.17 3.67 -12.40
C CYS A 76 -21.52 2.92 -12.47
N PRO A 77 -22.66 3.65 -12.51
CA PRO A 77 -23.98 3.05 -12.75
C PRO A 77 -24.05 2.42 -14.14
N LYS A 78 -24.74 1.26 -14.26
CA LYS A 78 -24.87 0.53 -15.54
C LYS A 78 -25.53 1.37 -16.64
N ASP A 79 -26.48 2.20 -16.26
CA ASP A 79 -27.26 3.10 -17.11
C ASP A 79 -26.55 4.42 -17.45
N LYS A 80 -25.42 4.73 -16.79
CA LYS A 80 -24.67 5.98 -16.96
C LYS A 80 -23.17 5.79 -17.17
N GLN A 81 -22.76 4.62 -17.69
CA GLN A 81 -21.35 4.27 -17.88
C GLN A 81 -20.56 5.36 -18.63
N VAL A 82 -21.05 5.82 -19.78
CA VAL A 82 -20.38 6.87 -20.58
C VAL A 82 -20.14 8.16 -19.79
N HIS A 83 -21.08 8.58 -18.94
CA HIS A 83 -20.93 9.79 -18.13
C HIS A 83 -19.93 9.58 -17.00
N ALA A 84 -19.95 8.41 -16.36
CA ALA A 84 -19.02 8.05 -15.30
C ALA A 84 -17.58 7.91 -15.83
N ASP A 85 -17.40 7.32 -17.01
CA ASP A 85 -16.10 7.17 -17.67
C ASP A 85 -15.53 8.55 -18.04
N ASN A 86 -16.34 9.42 -18.65
CA ASN A 86 -15.93 10.79 -18.95
C ASN A 86 -15.53 11.56 -17.67
N ALA A 87 -16.28 11.41 -16.58
CA ALA A 87 -15.94 12.02 -15.30
C ALA A 87 -14.63 11.48 -14.74
N ARG A 88 -14.37 10.17 -14.88
CA ARG A 88 -13.12 9.53 -14.45
C ARG A 88 -11.92 9.99 -15.25
N MET A 89 -12.07 10.21 -16.56
CA MET A 89 -11.00 10.70 -17.43
C MET A 89 -10.45 12.06 -16.97
N ASN A 90 -11.27 12.91 -16.36
CA ASN A 90 -10.82 14.20 -15.80
C ASN A 90 -9.80 14.05 -14.66
N PHE A 91 -9.75 12.90 -13.99
CA PHE A 91 -8.80 12.61 -12.91
C PHE A 91 -7.59 11.78 -13.38
N HIS A 92 -7.53 11.43 -14.67
CA HIS A 92 -6.42 10.67 -15.22
C HIS A 92 -5.24 11.60 -15.51
N THR A 93 -4.09 11.32 -14.92
CA THR A 93 -2.83 12.04 -15.18
C THR A 93 -1.80 11.05 -15.72
N GLY A 94 -1.46 11.18 -17.01
CA GLY A 94 -0.45 10.38 -17.71
C GLY A 94 -0.95 9.81 -19.03
N ASP A 95 -0.13 9.87 -20.07
CA ASP A 95 -0.34 9.16 -21.34
C ASP A 95 0.07 7.69 -21.15
N VAL A 96 -0.89 6.78 -20.90
CA VAL A 96 -0.66 5.34 -20.99
C VAL A 96 -1.84 4.66 -21.67
#